data_AF-A0A9N8HKA3-F1
#
_entry.id   AF-A0A9N8HKA3-F1
#
_cell.length_a   1.000
_cell.length_b   1.000
_cell.length_c   1.000
_cell.angle_alpha   90.00
_cell.angle_beta   90.00
_cell.angle_gamma   90.00
#
_symmetry.space_group_name_H-M   'P 1'
#
loop_
_entity.id
_entity.type
_entity.pdbx_description
1 polymer ?
#
loop_
_entity_poly.entity_id
_entity_poly.type
_entity_poly.pdbx_seq_one_letter_code
_entity_poly.pdbx_strand_id
1 'polypeptide(L)'
;MMILPSSLSGIHPPQTHPWVETVRIPMALSAASNNEALVTCIARGGAAAVELFARHHTSTLDLGRVRMRLDGLQVYATLTALLTNGCLRLYSSTNSPKQETELSWTDRRALDCFYSATAISILSGSYTTIVFGLISLYSKTALGRGLDEPFLAFWAATTNIRESALESFLWSLVSFELAFILSLFIRFTGKRRIRLVCLACILSCLSFSRWTQIMILAAKHLFPLRAETQF
;
A
#
# COMPACT_ATOMS: atom_id res chain seq x y z
N MET A 1 15.33 -51.86 5.38
CA MET A 1 16.69 -51.47 5.83
C MET A 1 17.03 -50.19 5.09
N MET A 2 16.79 -49.04 5.72
CA MET A 2 16.75 -47.72 5.06
C MET A 2 17.92 -46.89 5.61
N ILE A 3 18.82 -46.47 4.73
CA ILE A 3 20.08 -45.78 5.06
C ILE A 3 19.76 -44.29 5.24
N LEU A 4 19.99 -43.76 6.44
CA LEU A 4 19.94 -42.33 6.75
C LEU A 4 21.27 -41.67 6.37
N PRO A 5 21.28 -40.53 5.65
CA PRO A 5 22.50 -39.78 5.41
C PRO A 5 22.83 -38.89 6.61
N SER A 6 24.04 -39.09 7.13
CA SER A 6 24.70 -38.30 8.16
C SER A 6 25.48 -37.15 7.51
N SER A 7 24.93 -35.94 7.52
CA SER A 7 25.71 -34.70 7.32
C SER A 7 24.96 -33.47 7.86
N LEU A 8 25.04 -33.26 9.17
CA LEU A 8 24.70 -31.99 9.82
C LEU A 8 25.98 -31.43 10.45
N SER A 9 26.84 -30.85 9.61
CA SER A 9 28.01 -30.10 10.05
C SER A 9 28.07 -28.81 9.24
N GLY A 10 27.39 -27.77 9.72
CA GLY A 10 27.34 -26.49 9.06
C GLY A 10 26.36 -25.49 9.67
N ILE A 11 26.26 -25.43 11.00
CA ILE A 11 25.53 -24.33 11.65
C ILE A 11 26.52 -23.16 11.74
N HIS A 12 26.48 -22.28 10.75
CA HIS A 12 27.08 -20.96 10.87
C HIS A 12 26.33 -20.18 11.97
N PRO A 13 27.04 -19.45 12.85
CA PRO A 13 26.38 -18.57 13.81
C PRO A 13 25.56 -17.51 13.06
N PRO A 14 24.37 -17.14 13.57
CA PRO A 14 23.55 -16.12 12.95
C PRO A 14 24.34 -14.82 12.87
N GLN A 15 24.53 -14.31 11.64
CA GLN A 15 25.04 -12.96 11.44
C GLN A 15 24.03 -11.98 12.07
N THR A 16 24.43 -11.35 13.17
CA THR A 16 23.69 -10.27 13.79
C THR A 16 23.66 -9.10 12.81
N HIS A 17 22.51 -8.88 12.18
CA HIS A 17 22.32 -7.73 11.30
C HIS A 17 22.53 -6.42 12.10
N PRO A 18 23.41 -5.51 11.65
CA PRO A 18 23.80 -4.30 12.39
C PRO A 18 22.69 -3.23 12.54
N TRP A 19 21.47 -3.49 12.06
CA TRP A 19 20.36 -2.52 12.09
C TRP A 19 19.51 -2.58 13.36
N VAL A 20 19.79 -3.49 14.31
CA VAL A 20 19.00 -3.64 15.56
C VAL A 20 19.58 -2.81 16.72
N GLU A 21 20.80 -2.30 16.64
CA GLU A 21 21.49 -1.69 17.79
C GLU A 21 21.45 -0.16 17.90
N THR A 22 20.74 0.56 17.03
CA THR A 22 20.74 2.04 17.01
C THR A 22 19.36 2.67 17.09
N VAL A 23 18.56 2.27 18.08
CA VAL A 23 17.48 3.11 18.61
C VAL A 23 17.65 3.27 20.13
N ARG A 24 18.84 3.73 20.56
CA ARG A 24 18.92 4.55 21.77
C ARG A 24 18.68 5.97 21.32
N ILE A 25 17.45 6.44 21.48
CA ILE A 25 17.11 7.86 21.31
C ILE A 25 17.71 8.58 22.53
N PRO A 26 18.74 9.44 22.41
CA PRO A 26 19.04 10.40 23.46
C PRO A 26 17.87 11.39 23.51
N MET A 27 16.92 11.10 24.38
CA MET A 27 15.82 11.98 24.75
C MET A 27 16.35 12.92 25.84
N ALA A 28 17.17 13.91 25.47
CA ALA A 28 17.44 15.13 26.23
C ALA A 28 18.60 15.91 25.56
N LEU A 29 18.48 17.24 25.55
CA LEU A 29 19.46 18.23 25.07
C LEU A 29 19.64 18.37 23.54
N SER A 30 18.73 19.10 22.90
CA SER A 30 19.11 19.93 21.73
C SER A 30 18.19 21.14 21.51
N ALA A 31 17.07 21.26 22.23
CA ALA A 31 16.19 22.43 22.10
C ALA A 31 16.72 23.72 22.77
N ALA A 32 17.85 23.69 23.49
CA ALA A 32 18.38 24.85 24.23
C ALA A 32 19.51 25.61 23.52
N SER A 33 20.16 25.07 22.47
CA SER A 33 21.29 25.76 21.82
C SER A 33 20.90 26.66 20.65
N ASN A 34 19.63 26.70 20.26
CA ASN A 34 19.18 27.45 19.09
C ASN A 34 18.94 28.94 19.38
N ASN A 35 18.82 29.34 20.66
CA ASN A 35 18.58 30.74 21.03
C ASN A 35 19.88 31.56 21.09
N GLU A 36 21.01 30.96 21.48
CA GLU A 36 22.28 31.70 21.60
C GLU A 36 22.90 32.03 20.23
N ALA A 37 22.77 31.13 19.25
CA ALA A 37 23.17 31.37 17.87
C ALA A 37 22.33 32.46 17.19
N LEU A 38 21.03 32.51 17.48
CA LEU A 38 20.13 33.54 16.95
C LEU A 38 20.48 34.94 17.50
N VAL A 39 20.78 35.02 18.80
CA VAL A 39 21.16 36.29 19.47
C VAL A 39 22.52 36.80 18.97
N THR A 40 23.49 35.92 18.71
CA THR A 40 24.80 36.33 18.16
C THR A 40 24.74 36.71 16.68
N CYS A 41 23.82 36.14 15.89
CA CYS A 41 23.61 36.53 14.48
C CYS A 41 22.91 37.90 14.32
N ILE A 42 22.01 38.26 15.25
CA ILE A 42 21.38 39.59 15.25
C ILE A 42 22.40 40.70 15.54
N ALA A 43 23.42 40.42 16.38
CA ALA A 43 24.46 41.38 16.75
C ALA A 43 25.49 41.67 15.64
N ARG A 44 25.60 40.82 14.61
CA ARG A 44 26.65 40.91 13.55
C ARG A 44 26.22 41.56 12.24
N GLY A 45 25.06 42.21 12.21
CA GLY A 45 24.54 42.89 11.03
C GLY A 45 23.51 42.04 10.30
N GLY A 46 22.29 42.58 10.18
CA GLY A 46 21.09 41.87 9.76
C GLY A 46 21.15 41.17 8.40
N ALA A 47 22.15 41.41 7.56
CA ALA A 47 22.30 40.74 6.26
C ALA A 47 22.46 39.20 6.40
N ALA A 48 23.26 38.72 7.37
CA ALA A 48 23.45 37.29 7.59
C ALA A 48 22.22 36.64 8.26
N ALA A 49 21.53 37.37 9.14
CA ALA A 49 20.28 36.92 9.74
C ALA A 49 19.16 36.85 8.69
N VAL A 50 19.11 37.80 7.75
CA VAL A 50 18.18 37.80 6.62
C VAL A 50 18.50 36.66 5.65
N GLU A 51 19.78 36.32 5.40
CA GLU A 51 20.12 35.15 4.58
C GLU A 51 19.77 33.83 5.28
N LEU A 52 19.95 33.73 6.61
CA LEU A 52 19.56 32.55 7.39
C LEU A 52 18.02 32.41 7.47
N PHE A 53 17.29 33.53 7.61
CA PHE A 53 15.84 33.58 7.59
C PHE A 53 15.27 33.34 6.17
N ALA A 54 15.94 33.85 5.13
CA ALA A 54 15.61 33.58 3.73
C ALA A 54 15.89 32.13 3.35
N ARG A 55 16.98 31.51 3.82
CA ARG A 55 17.21 30.06 3.69
C ARG A 55 16.16 29.23 4.44
N HIS A 56 15.70 29.71 5.59
CA HIS A 56 14.57 29.11 6.31
C HIS A 56 13.23 29.24 5.56
N HIS A 57 13.04 30.31 4.79
CA HIS A 57 11.84 30.53 3.98
C HIS A 57 11.88 29.88 2.59
N THR A 58 13.04 29.73 1.94
CA THR A 58 13.15 28.98 0.68
C THR A 58 13.05 27.47 0.88
N SER A 59 13.19 27.01 2.13
CA SER A 59 12.96 25.63 2.56
C SER A 59 11.60 25.46 3.22
N THR A 60 10.63 26.37 2.99
CA THR A 60 9.22 26.01 3.13
C THR A 60 8.88 25.08 1.97
N LEU A 61 9.47 23.88 2.02
CA LEU A 61 8.94 22.72 1.38
C LEU A 61 7.45 22.77 1.64
N ASP A 62 6.65 22.66 0.58
CA ASP A 62 5.20 22.82 0.64
C ASP A 62 4.63 21.68 1.50
N LEU A 63 4.75 21.81 2.82
CA LEU A 63 4.40 20.81 3.83
C LEU A 63 2.92 20.48 3.70
N GLY A 64 2.10 21.43 3.27
CA GLY A 64 0.73 21.23 2.88
C GLY A 64 0.59 20.19 1.75
N ARG A 65 1.38 20.31 0.68
CA ARG A 65 1.40 19.33 -0.42
C ARG A 65 1.89 17.96 0.01
N VAL A 66 2.96 17.89 0.82
CA VAL A 66 3.46 16.62 1.38
C VAL A 66 2.40 15.95 2.23
N ARG A 67 1.77 16.70 3.12
CA ARG A 67 0.68 16.23 3.97
C ARG A 67 -0.49 15.72 3.14
N MET A 68 -0.90 16.44 2.10
CA MET A 68 -1.98 16.00 1.20
C MET A 68 -1.67 14.68 0.52
N ARG A 69 -0.43 14.47 0.03
CA ARG A 69 0.01 13.19 -0.55
C ARG A 69 -0.02 12.05 0.46
N LEU A 70 0.40 12.35 1.69
CA LEU A 70 0.47 11.39 2.78
C LEU A 70 -0.92 10.99 3.29
N ASP A 71 -1.86 11.93 3.33
CA ASP A 71 -3.28 11.67 3.63
C ASP A 71 -3.91 10.81 2.53
N GLY A 72 -3.53 11.02 1.25
CA GLY A 72 -3.93 10.16 0.14
C GLY A 72 -3.53 8.69 0.34
N LEU A 73 -2.28 8.42 0.78
CA LEU A 73 -1.83 7.05 1.10
C LEU A 73 -2.67 6.40 2.20
N GLN A 74 -3.07 7.17 3.21
CA GLN A 74 -3.90 6.66 4.29
C GLN A 74 -5.30 6.27 3.79
N VAL A 75 -5.89 7.03 2.87
CA VAL A 75 -7.19 6.68 2.26
C VAL A 75 -7.11 5.33 1.55
N TYR A 76 -6.07 5.09 0.75
CA TYR A 76 -5.88 3.77 0.11
C TYR A 76 -5.77 2.64 1.12
N ALA A 77 -4.99 2.81 2.20
CA ALA A 77 -4.89 1.81 3.26
C ALA A 77 -6.25 1.50 3.91
N THR A 78 -7.06 2.52 4.20
CA THR A 78 -8.39 2.33 4.79
C THR A 78 -9.38 1.64 3.85
N LEU A 79 -9.41 2.03 2.57
CA LEU A 79 -10.26 1.39 1.57
C LEU A 79 -9.89 -0.09 1.40
N THR A 80 -8.60 -0.39 1.40
CA THR A 80 -8.11 -1.77 1.27
C THR A 80 -8.42 -2.63 2.49
N ALA A 81 -8.36 -2.06 3.69
CA ALA A 81 -8.78 -2.74 4.90
C ALA A 81 -10.29 -3.06 4.88
N LEU A 82 -11.12 -2.12 4.41
CA LEU A 82 -12.55 -2.36 4.22
C LEU A 82 -12.83 -3.43 3.16
N LEU A 83 -12.10 -3.39 2.05
CA LEU A 83 -12.19 -4.38 0.97
C LEU A 83 -11.85 -5.78 1.50
N THR A 84 -10.71 -5.93 2.19
CA THR A 84 -10.29 -7.19 2.81
C THR A 84 -11.34 -7.74 3.78
N ASN A 85 -11.93 -6.88 4.62
CA ASN A 85 -13.03 -7.28 5.50
C ASN A 85 -14.28 -7.73 4.72
N GLY A 86 -14.59 -7.06 3.61
CA GLY A 86 -15.62 -7.46 2.66
C GLY A 86 -15.35 -8.85 2.07
N CYS A 87 -14.11 -9.11 1.64
CA CYS A 87 -13.67 -10.41 1.12
C CYS A 87 -13.84 -11.52 2.16
N LEU A 88 -13.43 -11.30 3.42
CA LEU A 88 -13.56 -12.28 4.49
C LEU A 88 -15.02 -12.63 4.79
N ARG A 89 -15.91 -11.63 4.76
CA ARG A 89 -17.36 -11.85 4.91
C ARG A 89 -17.92 -12.63 3.72
N LEU A 90 -17.50 -12.29 2.50
CA LEU A 90 -17.92 -12.97 1.30
C LEU A 90 -17.49 -14.45 1.34
N TYR A 91 -16.25 -14.71 1.75
CA TYR A 91 -15.69 -16.05 1.96
C TYR A 91 -16.54 -16.86 2.96
N SER A 92 -16.81 -16.30 4.15
CA SER A 92 -17.62 -16.97 5.17
C SER A 92 -19.08 -17.19 4.76
N SER A 93 -19.65 -16.31 3.92
CA SER A 93 -21.04 -16.42 3.48
C SER A 93 -21.24 -17.43 2.34
N THR A 94 -20.18 -17.73 1.60
CA THR A 94 -20.20 -18.66 0.48
C THR A 94 -19.96 -20.07 1.04
N ASN A 95 -20.98 -20.64 1.67
CA ASN A 95 -20.90 -22.01 2.17
C ASN A 95 -20.73 -23.00 1.02
N SER A 96 -19.75 -23.90 1.10
CA SER A 96 -19.65 -25.05 0.19
C SER A 96 -20.95 -25.86 0.22
N PRO A 97 -21.49 -26.30 -0.92
CA PRO A 97 -22.65 -27.16 -0.95
C PRO A 97 -22.37 -28.43 -0.16
N LYS A 98 -23.23 -28.76 0.83
CA LYS A 98 -23.04 -29.89 1.77
C LYS A 98 -23.17 -31.29 1.13
N GLN A 99 -23.24 -31.39 -0.19
CA GLN A 99 -23.41 -32.67 -0.89
C GLN A 99 -22.42 -32.71 -2.06
N GLU A 100 -21.19 -33.09 -1.72
CA GLU A 100 -20.01 -33.14 -2.61
C GLU A 100 -20.14 -34.15 -3.76
N THR A 101 -21.13 -35.04 -3.69
CA THR A 101 -21.22 -36.24 -4.54
C THR A 101 -21.86 -35.99 -5.91
N GLU A 102 -22.52 -34.84 -6.13
CA GLU A 102 -23.24 -34.52 -7.38
C GLU A 102 -22.91 -33.11 -7.91
N LEU A 103 -21.74 -32.55 -7.58
CA LEU A 103 -21.34 -31.25 -8.15
C LEU A 103 -20.95 -31.38 -9.62
N SER A 104 -21.54 -30.53 -10.47
CA SER A 104 -21.08 -30.37 -11.84
C SER A 104 -19.61 -29.91 -11.85
N TRP A 105 -18.82 -30.39 -12.82
CA TRP A 105 -17.43 -29.97 -13.00
C TRP A 105 -17.27 -28.44 -13.15
N THR A 106 -18.30 -27.78 -13.67
CA THR A 106 -18.35 -26.31 -13.79
C THR A 106 -18.42 -25.61 -12.44
N ASP A 107 -19.24 -26.11 -11.52
CA ASP A 107 -19.40 -25.56 -10.18
C ASP A 107 -18.14 -25.78 -9.33
N ARG A 108 -17.46 -26.93 -9.52
CA ARG A 108 -16.17 -27.22 -8.85
C ARG A 108 -15.08 -26.23 -9.28
N ARG A 109 -14.95 -25.99 -10.59
CA ARG A 109 -14.00 -24.97 -11.09
C ARG A 109 -14.35 -23.56 -10.62
N ALA A 110 -15.63 -23.22 -10.57
CA ALA A 110 -16.06 -21.91 -10.07
C ALA A 110 -15.70 -21.71 -8.59
N LEU A 111 -15.83 -22.76 -7.76
CA LEU A 111 -15.39 -22.75 -6.36
C LEU A 111 -13.88 -22.58 -6.22
N ASP A 112 -13.08 -23.34 -6.97
CA ASP A 112 -11.62 -23.23 -6.94
C ASP A 112 -11.15 -21.83 -7.40
N CYS A 113 -11.78 -21.27 -8.45
CA CYS A 113 -11.56 -19.90 -8.89
C CYS A 113 -11.99 -18.86 -7.83
N PHE A 114 -13.10 -19.10 -7.13
CA PHE A 114 -13.56 -18.20 -6.08
C PHE A 114 -12.57 -18.14 -4.90
N TYR A 115 -12.08 -19.30 -4.45
CA TYR A 115 -11.14 -19.37 -3.35
C TYR A 115 -9.78 -18.74 -3.71
N SER A 116 -9.28 -19.02 -4.91
CA SER A 116 -8.03 -18.41 -5.38
C SER A 116 -8.14 -16.88 -5.56
N ALA A 117 -9.22 -16.38 -6.19
CA ALA A 117 -9.45 -14.94 -6.34
C ALA A 117 -9.59 -14.23 -4.98
N THR A 118 -10.29 -14.85 -4.04
CA THR A 118 -10.46 -14.31 -2.68
C THR A 118 -9.13 -14.28 -1.92
N ALA A 119 -8.31 -15.34 -2.02
CA ALA A 119 -6.99 -15.39 -1.41
C ALA A 119 -6.05 -14.31 -1.99
N ILE A 120 -6.01 -14.15 -3.31
CA ILE A 120 -5.22 -13.11 -3.97
C ILE A 120 -5.67 -11.73 -3.51
N SER A 121 -6.98 -11.47 -3.43
CA SER A 121 -7.52 -10.19 -2.95
C SER A 121 -7.12 -9.88 -1.50
N ILE A 122 -7.21 -10.85 -0.59
CA ILE A 122 -6.82 -10.68 0.82
C ILE A 122 -5.30 -10.45 0.95
N LEU A 123 -4.47 -11.22 0.25
CA LEU A 123 -3.02 -11.10 0.32
C LEU A 123 -2.53 -9.77 -0.28
N SER A 124 -3.00 -9.42 -1.48
CA SER A 124 -2.64 -8.14 -2.11
C SER A 124 -3.19 -6.92 -1.33
N GLY A 125 -4.38 -7.06 -0.74
CA GLY A 125 -4.99 -6.02 0.07
C GLY A 125 -4.25 -5.80 1.40
N SER A 126 -3.89 -6.88 2.09
CA SER A 126 -3.10 -6.80 3.32
C SER A 126 -1.72 -6.21 3.08
N TYR A 127 -1.03 -6.60 2.00
CA TYR A 127 0.26 -6.01 1.59
C TYR A 127 0.16 -4.49 1.43
N THR A 128 -0.80 -4.01 0.65
CA THR A 128 -1.05 -2.57 0.45
C THR A 128 -1.29 -1.84 1.76
N THR A 129 -2.14 -2.40 2.62
CA THR A 129 -2.51 -1.81 3.91
C THR A 129 -1.28 -1.66 4.82
N ILE A 130 -0.45 -2.70 4.90
CA ILE A 130 0.77 -2.69 5.71
C ILE A 130 1.78 -1.68 5.17
N VAL A 131 2.06 -1.70 3.85
CA VAL A 131 3.06 -0.83 3.24
C VAL A 131 2.67 0.65 3.36
N PHE A 132 1.45 1.01 2.98
CA PHE A 132 1.00 2.41 3.10
C PHE A 132 0.83 2.84 4.56
N GLY A 133 0.42 1.94 5.46
CA GLY A 133 0.37 2.19 6.89
C GLY A 133 1.75 2.52 7.48
N LEU A 134 2.77 1.72 7.17
CA LEU A 134 4.14 1.93 7.64
C LEU A 134 4.73 3.23 7.09
N ILE A 135 4.62 3.46 5.77
CA ILE A 135 5.15 4.68 5.14
C ILE A 135 4.49 5.91 5.75
N SER A 136 3.16 5.90 5.96
CA SER A 136 2.43 7.01 6.57
C SER A 136 2.87 7.23 8.02
N LEU A 137 3.00 6.17 8.82
CA LEU A 137 3.39 6.25 10.23
C LEU A 137 4.80 6.83 10.42
N TYR A 138 5.79 6.30 9.69
CA TYR A 138 7.18 6.78 9.78
C TYR A 138 7.31 8.21 9.28
N SER A 139 6.62 8.54 8.19
CA SER A 139 6.62 9.90 7.64
C SER A 139 6.01 10.91 8.61
N LYS A 140 4.86 10.59 9.23
CA LYS A 140 4.25 11.45 10.27
C LYS A 140 5.15 11.60 11.50
N THR A 141 5.86 10.54 11.89
CA THR A 141 6.79 10.57 13.02
C THR A 141 8.01 11.46 12.73
N ALA A 142 8.58 11.38 11.53
CA ALA A 142 9.68 12.24 11.11
C ALA A 142 9.27 13.71 11.05
N LEU A 143 8.11 14.01 10.44
CA LEU A 143 7.55 15.37 10.39
C LEU A 143 7.21 15.90 11.79
N GLY A 144 6.69 15.05 12.68
CA GLY A 144 6.42 15.42 14.08
C GLY A 144 7.66 15.75 14.90
N ARG A 145 8.85 15.33 14.44
CA ARG A 145 10.15 15.65 15.05
C ARG A 145 10.89 16.79 14.35
N GLY A 146 10.32 17.38 13.30
CA GLY A 146 10.99 18.40 12.47
C GLY A 146 12.18 17.86 11.67
N LEU A 147 12.22 16.56 11.38
CA LEU A 147 13.30 15.91 10.63
C LEU A 147 12.96 15.87 9.13
N ASP A 148 12.95 17.04 8.49
CA ASP A 148 12.48 17.19 7.11
C ASP A 148 13.43 16.56 6.07
N GLU A 149 14.74 16.73 6.22
CA GLU A 149 15.73 16.17 5.30
C GLU A 149 15.74 14.62 5.29
N PRO A 150 15.79 13.92 6.45
CA PRO A 150 15.64 12.47 6.49
C PRO A 150 14.30 11.98 5.93
N PHE A 151 13.22 12.75 6.16
CA PHE A 151 11.91 12.43 5.60
C PHE A 151 11.93 12.44 4.07
N LEU A 152 12.54 13.44 3.43
CA LEU A 152 12.63 13.52 1.97
C LEU A 152 13.47 12.39 1.38
N ALA A 153 14.60 12.07 2.01
CA ALA A 153 15.44 10.95 1.60
C ALA A 153 14.66 9.62 1.66
N PHE A 154 13.93 9.38 2.75
CA PHE A 154 13.06 8.22 2.91
C PHE A 154 11.93 8.20 1.88
N TRP A 155 11.27 9.33 1.64
CA TRP A 155 10.18 9.47 0.68
C TRP A 155 10.63 9.20 -0.75
N ALA A 156 11.82 9.68 -1.13
CA ALA A 156 12.42 9.40 -2.43
C ALA A 156 12.75 7.90 -2.59
N ALA A 157 13.39 7.31 -1.58
CA ALA A 157 13.78 5.89 -1.58
C ALA A 157 12.59 4.92 -1.66
N THR A 158 11.43 5.30 -1.12
CA THR A 158 10.21 4.47 -1.09
C THR A 158 9.35 4.59 -2.35
N THR A 159 9.79 5.29 -3.40
CA THR A 159 8.99 5.50 -4.62
C THR A 159 8.59 4.17 -5.30
N ASN A 160 9.54 3.27 -5.53
CA ASN A 160 9.26 1.97 -6.17
C ASN A 160 8.32 1.10 -5.33
N ILE A 161 8.48 1.14 -4.01
CA ILE A 161 7.63 0.40 -3.06
C ILE A 161 6.19 0.92 -3.10
N ARG A 162 6.02 2.25 -3.21
CA ARG A 162 4.69 2.86 -3.30
C ARG A 162 3.99 2.54 -4.62
N GLU A 163 4.72 2.53 -5.73
CA GLU A 163 4.19 2.13 -7.04
C GLU A 163 3.74 0.66 -7.01
N SER A 164 4.55 -0.25 -6.48
CA SER A 164 4.18 -1.67 -6.33
C SER A 164 2.99 -1.91 -5.39
N ALA A 165 2.89 -1.16 -4.29
CA ALA A 165 1.74 -1.21 -3.40
C ALA A 165 0.46 -0.67 -4.08
N LEU A 166 0.57 0.37 -4.91
CA LEU A 166 -0.56 0.86 -5.71
C LEU A 166 -1.01 -0.19 -6.73
N GLU A 167 -0.08 -0.85 -7.42
CA GLU A 167 -0.43 -1.94 -8.35
C GLU A 167 -1.11 -3.11 -7.63
N SER A 168 -0.59 -3.49 -6.46
CA SER A 168 -1.18 -4.54 -5.62
C SER A 168 -2.60 -4.17 -5.16
N PHE A 169 -2.84 -2.91 -4.82
CA PHE A 169 -4.17 -2.39 -4.52
C PHE A 169 -5.14 -2.59 -5.70
N LEU A 170 -4.70 -2.27 -6.92
CA LEU A 170 -5.52 -2.44 -8.12
C LEU A 170 -5.83 -3.92 -8.39
N TRP A 171 -4.84 -4.80 -8.24
CA TRP A 171 -5.06 -6.25 -8.32
C TRP A 171 -6.06 -6.75 -7.28
N SER A 172 -6.04 -6.19 -6.06
CA SER A 172 -6.97 -6.57 -4.99
C SER A 172 -8.42 -6.19 -5.32
N LEU A 173 -8.64 -5.05 -5.99
CA LEU A 173 -9.95 -4.58 -6.44
C LEU A 173 -10.53 -5.47 -7.53
N VAL A 174 -9.74 -5.75 -8.57
CA VAL A 174 -10.17 -6.62 -9.68
C VAL A 174 -10.45 -8.04 -9.19
N SER A 175 -9.60 -8.56 -8.31
CA SER A 175 -9.78 -9.90 -7.73
C SER A 175 -11.02 -9.98 -6.82
N PHE A 176 -11.30 -8.92 -6.05
CA PHE A 176 -12.52 -8.85 -5.24
C PHE A 176 -13.78 -8.85 -6.10
N GLU A 177 -13.80 -8.06 -7.17
CA GLU A 177 -14.93 -8.00 -8.09
C GLU A 177 -15.19 -9.36 -8.75
N LEU A 178 -14.14 -10.04 -9.20
CA LEU A 178 -14.24 -11.39 -9.74
C LEU A 178 -14.78 -12.39 -8.68
N ALA A 179 -14.27 -12.33 -7.45
CA ALA A 179 -14.75 -13.15 -6.35
C ALA A 179 -16.24 -12.90 -6.04
N PHE A 180 -16.69 -11.65 -6.13
CA PHE A 180 -18.10 -11.28 -5.96
C PHE A 180 -19.00 -11.91 -7.03
N ILE A 181 -18.61 -11.83 -8.31
CA ILE A 181 -19.37 -12.45 -9.41
C ILE A 181 -19.43 -13.98 -9.22
N LEU A 182 -18.30 -14.61 -8.86
CA LEU A 182 -18.24 -16.05 -8.63
C LEU A 182 -19.09 -16.47 -7.41
N SER A 183 -19.10 -15.67 -6.34
CA SER A 183 -19.97 -15.93 -5.18
C SER A 183 -21.46 -15.89 -5.57
N LEU A 184 -21.87 -14.94 -6.41
CA LEU A 184 -23.24 -14.90 -6.96
C LEU A 184 -23.55 -16.13 -7.81
N PHE A 185 -22.59 -16.61 -8.60
CA PHE A 185 -22.75 -17.81 -9.41
C PHE A 185 -22.97 -19.06 -8.54
N ILE A 186 -22.22 -19.19 -7.44
CA ILE A 186 -22.31 -20.35 -6.53
C ILE A 186 -23.60 -20.30 -5.69
N ARG A 187 -24.01 -19.10 -5.24
CA ARG A 187 -25.11 -18.94 -4.28
C ARG A 187 -26.51 -19.18 -4.85
N PHE A 188 -26.73 -18.91 -6.14
CA PHE A 188 -28.05 -19.00 -6.76
C PHE A 188 -28.13 -20.17 -7.74
N THR A 189 -29.24 -20.90 -7.75
CA THR A 189 -29.50 -21.98 -8.72
C THR A 189 -30.56 -21.59 -9.76
N GLY A 190 -30.54 -22.26 -10.92
CA GLY A 190 -31.55 -22.11 -11.98
C GLY A 190 -31.43 -20.83 -12.84
N LYS A 191 -32.53 -20.44 -13.51
CA LYS A 191 -32.56 -19.29 -14.45
C LYS A 191 -32.26 -17.94 -13.79
N ARG A 192 -32.44 -17.81 -12.47
CA ARG A 192 -32.11 -16.57 -11.72
C ARG A 192 -30.60 -16.38 -11.62
N ARG A 193 -29.82 -17.46 -11.51
CA ARG A 193 -28.33 -17.43 -11.51
C ARG A 193 -27.79 -16.67 -12.71
N ILE A 194 -28.20 -17.07 -13.91
CA ILE A 194 -27.68 -16.51 -15.16
C ILE A 194 -28.04 -15.02 -15.28
N ARG A 195 -29.26 -14.62 -14.90
CA ARG A 195 -29.68 -13.21 -14.92
C ARG A 195 -28.87 -12.34 -13.97
N LEU A 196 -28.63 -12.79 -12.74
CA LEU A 196 -27.86 -12.04 -11.76
C LEU A 196 -26.38 -11.96 -12.13
N VAL A 197 -25.78 -13.06 -12.59
CA VAL A 197 -24.39 -13.09 -13.04
C VAL A 197 -24.18 -12.23 -14.28
N CYS A 198 -25.08 -12.29 -15.26
CA CYS A 198 -25.02 -11.44 -16.45
C CYS A 198 -25.12 -9.94 -16.07
N LEU A 199 -26.05 -9.59 -15.17
CA LEU A 199 -26.17 -8.22 -14.66
C LEU A 199 -24.89 -7.78 -13.94
N ALA A 200 -24.34 -8.61 -13.06
CA ALA A 200 -23.10 -8.33 -12.35
C ALA A 200 -21.93 -8.14 -13.33
N CYS A 201 -21.77 -9.03 -14.31
CA CYS A 201 -20.73 -8.91 -15.34
C CYS A 201 -20.88 -7.61 -16.16
N ILE A 202 -22.10 -7.21 -16.55
CA ILE A 202 -22.32 -5.95 -17.27
C ILE A 202 -21.89 -4.76 -16.41
N LEU A 203 -22.31 -4.72 -15.15
CA LEU A 203 -21.92 -3.67 -14.22
C LEU A 203 -20.40 -3.63 -14.02
N SER A 204 -19.76 -4.79 -13.93
CA SER A 204 -18.30 -4.91 -13.81
C SER A 204 -17.56 -4.44 -15.05
N CYS A 205 -18.03 -4.79 -16.24
CA CYS A 205 -17.46 -4.28 -17.49
C CYS A 205 -17.60 -2.75 -17.60
N LEU A 206 -18.75 -2.20 -17.20
CA LEU A 206 -18.97 -0.75 -17.17
C LEU A 206 -18.06 -0.07 -16.14
N SER A 207 -17.93 -0.65 -14.94
CA SER A 207 -17.03 -0.18 -13.88
C SER A 207 -15.57 -0.15 -14.37
N PHE A 208 -15.10 -1.25 -14.96
CA PHE A 208 -13.75 -1.37 -15.51
C PHE A 208 -13.49 -0.39 -16.66
N SER A 209 -14.48 -0.19 -17.55
CA SER A 209 -14.37 0.80 -18.63
C SER A 209 -14.24 2.23 -18.10
N ARG A 210 -15.02 2.60 -17.08
CA ARG A 210 -14.91 3.93 -16.47
C ARG A 210 -13.60 4.11 -15.71
N TRP A 211 -13.17 3.09 -14.97
CA TRP A 211 -11.91 3.11 -14.25
C TRP A 211 -10.71 3.27 -15.20
N THR A 212 -10.65 2.48 -16.27
CA THR A 212 -9.57 2.60 -17.29
C THR A 212 -9.58 3.96 -17.98
N GLN A 213 -10.74 4.55 -18.28
CA GLN A 213 -10.84 5.92 -18.79
C GLN A 213 -10.23 6.94 -17.83
N ILE A 214 -10.53 6.84 -16.53
CA ILE A 214 -9.96 7.72 -15.50
C ILE A 214 -8.44 7.56 -15.44
N MET A 215 -7.93 6.33 -15.48
CA MET A 215 -6.48 6.07 -15.46
C MET A 215 -5.77 6.62 -16.70
N ILE A 216 -6.36 6.51 -17.89
CA ILE A 216 -5.81 7.07 -19.13
C ILE A 216 -5.79 8.61 -19.07
N LEU A 217 -6.87 9.24 -18.61
CA LEU A 217 -6.94 10.70 -18.45
C LEU A 217 -5.93 11.19 -17.41
N ALA A 218 -5.81 10.47 -16.28
CA ALA A 218 -4.82 10.75 -15.25
C ALA A 218 -3.39 10.62 -15.79
N ALA A 219 -3.08 9.54 -16.52
CA ALA A 219 -1.77 9.36 -17.15
C ALA A 219 -1.43 10.52 -18.11
N LYS A 220 -2.39 10.92 -18.96
CA LYS A 220 -2.21 11.99 -19.95
C LYS A 220 -1.98 13.37 -19.31
N HIS A 221 -2.71 13.70 -18.25
CA HIS A 221 -2.69 15.05 -17.67
C HIS A 221 -1.75 15.20 -16.46
N LEU A 222 -1.57 14.15 -15.65
CA LEU A 222 -0.78 14.20 -14.42
C LEU A 222 0.67 13.72 -14.60
N PHE A 223 0.93 12.84 -15.57
CA PHE A 223 2.25 12.23 -15.76
C PHE A 223 2.82 12.39 -17.19
N PRO A 224 2.80 13.59 -17.80
CA PRO A 224 3.23 13.77 -19.18
C PRO A 224 4.73 13.43 -19.42
N LEU A 225 5.56 13.45 -18.37
CA LEU A 225 7.03 13.42 -18.49
C LEU A 225 7.68 12.02 -18.44
N ARG A 226 6.91 10.93 -18.23
CA ARG A 226 7.50 9.57 -18.16
C ARG A 226 7.58 8.88 -19.54
N ALA A 227 7.02 9.49 -20.60
CA ALA A 227 7.00 8.91 -21.95
C ALA A 227 8.34 9.05 -22.71
N GLU A 228 9.25 9.94 -22.29
CA GLU A 228 10.47 10.25 -23.05
C GLU A 228 11.74 9.53 -22.56
N THR A 229 11.69 8.78 -21.44
CA THR A 229 12.89 8.16 -20.83
C THR A 229 12.98 6.64 -20.99
N GLN A 230 12.23 6.05 -21.93
CA GLN A 230 12.32 4.63 -22.28
C GLN A 230 12.70 4.39 -23.76
N PHE A 231 13.68 5.13 -24.27
CA PHE A 231 14.45 4.77 -25.46
C PHE A 231 15.95 4.92 -25.20
#